data_AF-A0A7K2P598-F1
#
_entry.id   AF-A0A7K2P598-F1
#
_cell.length_a   1.000
_cell.length_b   1.000
_cell.length_c   1.000
_cell.angle_alpha   90.00
_cell.angle_beta   90.00
_cell.angle_gamma   90.00
#
_symmetry.space_group_name_H-M   'P 1'
#
loop_
_entity.id
_entity.type
_entity.pdbx_description
1 polymer ?
#
loop_
_entity_poly.entity_id
_entity_poly.type
_entity_poly.pdbx_seq_one_letter_code
_entity_poly.pdbx_strand_id
1 'polypeptide(L)'
;MTKHRQETVRAGELDVGLLDSGDGVPLLLVHGGESDRTQFATLRAGLGPGIRAISYDQRDSGITVNPPVPYTPEVLADDLVALLDALGLARAHLLGTSFGG
;
A
#
# COMPACT_ATOMS: atom_id res chain seq x y z
N MET A 1 15.37 8.64 -13.66
CA MET A 1 15.80 7.65 -12.65
C MET A 1 14.68 7.52 -11.64
N THR A 2 13.87 6.47 -11.72
CA THR A 2 12.80 6.22 -10.75
C THR A 2 13.46 5.86 -9.42
N LYS A 3 13.33 6.73 -8.41
CA LYS A 3 13.82 6.45 -7.07
C LYS A 3 12.87 5.43 -6.44
N HIS A 4 13.23 4.16 -6.43
CA HIS A 4 12.55 3.18 -5.58
C HIS A 4 12.95 3.47 -4.13
N ARG A 5 11.99 3.93 -3.32
CA ARG A 5 12.23 4.35 -1.93
C ARG A 5 11.51 3.40 -0.98
N GLN A 6 12.30 2.80 -0.07
CA GLN A 6 11.94 1.93 1.06
C GLN A 6 11.08 0.69 0.74
N GLU A 7 11.58 -0.48 1.17
CA GLU A 7 10.87 -1.77 1.06
C GLU A 7 9.83 -1.97 2.17
N THR A 8 9.96 -1.22 3.28
CA THR A 8 9.09 -1.31 4.46
C THR A 8 8.94 0.06 5.15
N VAL A 9 7.77 0.33 5.74
CA VAL A 9 7.49 1.51 6.56
C VAL A 9 6.75 1.11 7.83
N ARG A 10 7.08 1.75 8.97
CA ARG A 10 6.35 1.54 10.22
C ARG A 10 5.02 2.29 10.17
N ALA A 11 3.90 1.58 10.17
CA ALA A 11 2.55 2.13 10.16
C ALA A 11 1.73 1.53 11.31
N GLY A 12 1.43 2.35 12.32
CA GLY A 12 0.81 1.88 13.55
C GLY A 12 1.63 0.77 14.21
N GLU A 13 1.03 -0.42 14.32
CA GLU A 13 1.66 -1.59 14.92
C GLU A 13 2.40 -2.51 13.92
N LEU A 14 2.30 -2.23 12.61
CA LEU A 14 2.84 -3.08 11.55
C LEU A 14 4.10 -2.49 10.91
N ASP A 15 5.00 -3.36 10.48
CA ASP A 15 6.03 -3.02 9.49
C ASP A 15 5.49 -3.39 8.11
N VAL A 16 5.04 -2.38 7.37
CA VAL A 16 4.29 -2.56 6.13
C VAL A 16 5.22 -2.60 4.94
N GLY A 17 5.23 -3.72 4.21
CA GLY A 17 5.90 -3.84 2.93
C GLY A 17 5.25 -2.95 1.87
N LEU A 18 6.06 -2.16 1.15
CA LEU A 18 5.54 -1.29 0.09
C LEU A 18 6.45 -1.21 -1.12
N LEU A 19 5.86 -0.75 -2.22
CA LEU A 19 6.57 -0.31 -3.42
C LEU A 19 6.08 1.08 -3.79
N ASP A 20 6.98 2.05 -3.71
CA ASP A 20 6.72 3.46 -4.04
C ASP A 20 7.47 3.86 -5.33
N SER A 21 6.75 4.47 -6.26
CA SER A 21 7.33 4.93 -7.53
C SER A 21 6.62 6.15 -8.09
N GLY A 22 7.39 6.99 -8.77
CA GLY A 22 6.88 8.22 -9.37
C GLY A 22 6.85 9.36 -8.35
N ASP A 23 6.38 10.51 -8.82
CA ASP A 23 6.28 11.74 -8.05
C ASP A 23 4.97 12.44 -8.43
N GLY A 24 4.33 13.11 -7.47
CA GLY A 24 3.09 13.88 -7.71
C GLY A 24 1.93 13.43 -6.84
N VAL A 25 0.72 13.36 -7.42
CA VAL A 25 -0.51 13.04 -6.69
C VAL A 25 -0.45 11.58 -6.21
N PRO A 26 -0.61 11.31 -4.91
CA PRO A 26 -0.55 9.95 -4.37
C PRO A 26 -1.76 9.13 -4.80
N LEU A 27 -1.48 7.95 -5.36
CA LEU A 27 -2.42 6.88 -5.66
C LEU A 27 -2.01 5.64 -4.84
N LEU A 28 -2.84 5.25 -3.90
CA LEU A 28 -2.69 4.02 -3.13
C LEU A 28 -3.40 2.87 -3.83
N LEU A 29 -2.70 1.74 -3.93
CA LEU A 29 -3.12 0.56 -4.65
C LEU A 29 -3.34 -0.59 -3.65
N VAL A 30 -4.60 -0.99 -3.49
CA VAL A 30 -5.05 -2.00 -2.51
C VAL A 30 -5.28 -3.32 -3.23
N HIS A 31 -4.44 -4.33 -2.93
CA HIS A 31 -4.48 -5.62 -3.61
C HIS A 31 -5.72 -6.44 -3.24
N GLY A 32 -6.05 -7.43 -4.06
CA GLY A 32 -7.12 -8.38 -3.78
C GLY A 32 -6.73 -9.46 -2.76
N GLY A 33 -7.68 -10.32 -2.40
CA GLY A 33 -7.41 -11.46 -1.53
C GLY A 33 -6.36 -12.39 -2.14
N GLU A 34 -5.59 -13.06 -1.28
CA GLU A 34 -4.51 -13.99 -1.68
C GLU A 34 -3.44 -13.34 -2.60
N SER A 35 -3.24 -12.03 -2.46
CA SER A 35 -2.26 -11.27 -3.24
C SER A 35 -1.40 -10.38 -2.35
N ASP A 36 -0.59 -9.50 -2.95
CA ASP A 36 0.33 -8.62 -2.24
C ASP A 36 0.64 -7.34 -3.06
N ARG A 37 1.58 -6.50 -2.58
CA ARG A 37 2.00 -5.24 -3.22
C ARG A 37 2.48 -5.40 -4.66
N THR A 38 2.86 -6.59 -5.11
CA THR A 38 3.39 -6.84 -6.46
C THR A 38 2.30 -6.96 -7.53
N GLN A 39 1.02 -7.16 -7.15
CA GLN A 39 -0.12 -7.27 -8.07
C GLN A 39 -0.17 -6.14 -9.11
N PHE A 40 0.26 -4.94 -8.71
CA PHE A 40 0.17 -3.73 -9.54
C PHE A 40 1.43 -3.39 -10.33
N ALA A 41 2.38 -4.31 -10.48
CA ALA A 41 3.65 -4.04 -11.19
C ALA A 41 3.43 -3.44 -12.59
N THR A 42 2.56 -4.04 -13.39
CA THR A 42 2.24 -3.56 -14.75
C THR A 42 1.55 -2.19 -14.72
N LEU A 43 0.59 -1.99 -13.82
CA LEU A 43 -0.10 -0.70 -13.69
C LEU A 43 0.89 0.41 -13.32
N ARG A 44 1.71 0.20 -12.29
CA ARG A 44 2.72 1.17 -11.83
C ARG A 44 3.71 1.55 -12.93
N ALA A 45 4.13 0.59 -13.76
CA ALA A 45 5.00 0.84 -14.89
C ALA A 45 4.32 1.65 -16.02
N GLY A 46 2.99 1.59 -16.14
CA GLY A 46 2.22 2.30 -17.15
C GLY A 46 1.71 3.69 -16.73
N LEU A 47 1.89 4.10 -15.48
CA LEU A 47 1.42 5.40 -15.00
C LEU A 47 2.33 6.54 -15.51
N GLY A 48 1.68 7.62 -15.97
CA GLY A 48 2.35 8.80 -16.50
C GLY A 48 2.96 9.71 -15.43
N PRO A 49 3.65 10.80 -15.84
CA PRO A 49 4.21 11.77 -14.91
C PRO A 49 3.12 12.44 -14.06
N GLY A 50 3.47 12.84 -12.84
CA GLY A 50 2.56 13.51 -11.90
C GLY A 50 1.73 12.58 -11.02
N ILE A 51 1.94 11.26 -11.13
CA ILE A 51 1.35 10.25 -10.26
C ILE A 51 2.45 9.60 -9.43
N ARG A 52 2.28 9.60 -8.10
CA ARG A 52 3.07 8.79 -7.16
C ARG A 52 2.25 7.56 -6.81
N ALA A 53 2.64 6.40 -7.31
CA ALA A 53 1.92 5.15 -7.14
C ALA A 53 2.54 4.30 -6.03
N ILE A 54 1.74 4.01 -5.01
CA ILE A 54 2.14 3.31 -3.80
C ILE A 54 1.29 2.04 -3.70
N SER A 55 1.88 0.89 -3.94
CA SER A 55 1.27 -0.40 -3.58
C SER A 55 1.88 -0.89 -2.27
N TYR A 56 1.06 -1.50 -1.43
CA TYR A 56 1.48 -2.00 -0.12
C TYR A 56 0.90 -3.38 0.13
N ASP A 57 1.52 -4.11 1.05
CA ASP A 57 1.02 -5.37 1.57
C ASP A 57 0.02 -5.07 2.70
N GLN A 58 -1.23 -5.50 2.54
CA GLN A 58 -2.18 -5.53 3.65
C GLN A 58 -1.70 -6.46 4.76
N ARG A 59 -2.28 -6.33 5.96
CA ARG A 59 -2.03 -7.23 7.09
C ARG A 59 -2.08 -8.70 6.64
N ASP A 60 -1.08 -9.48 7.06
CA ASP A 60 -0.90 -10.89 6.70
C ASP A 60 -0.76 -11.18 5.19
N SER A 61 -0.16 -10.25 4.46
CA SER A 61 0.15 -10.41 3.03
C SER A 61 1.62 -10.07 2.75
N GLY A 62 2.20 -10.72 1.73
CA GLY A 62 3.58 -10.47 1.30
C GLY A 62 4.60 -10.59 2.44
N ILE A 63 5.24 -9.48 2.80
CA ILE A 63 6.21 -9.40 3.90
C ILE A 63 5.65 -8.71 5.17
N THR A 64 4.40 -8.21 5.13
CA THR A 64 3.73 -7.61 6.28
C THR A 64 3.11 -8.71 7.14
N VAL A 65 3.65 -8.91 8.34
CA VAL A 65 3.22 -9.98 9.26
C VAL A 65 2.40 -9.41 10.42
N ASN A 66 1.26 -10.03 10.70
CA ASN A 66 0.42 -9.75 11.86
C ASN A 66 0.85 -10.59 13.08
N PRO A 67 0.67 -10.07 14.31
CA PRO A 67 0.49 -10.93 15.47
C PRO A 67 -0.64 -11.96 15.26
N PRO A 68 -0.61 -13.16 15.89
CA PRO A 68 -1.61 -14.21 15.66
C PRO A 68 -2.96 -13.88 16.33
N VAL A 69 -3.60 -12.82 15.87
CA VAL A 69 -4.86 -12.26 16.38
C VAL A 69 -5.82 -12.07 15.19
N PRO A 70 -7.07 -12.53 15.30
CA PRO A 70 -8.07 -12.28 14.26
C PRO A 70 -8.29 -10.79 14.04
N TYR A 71 -8.52 -10.39 12.80
CA TYR A 71 -8.81 -9.01 12.41
C TYR A 71 -10.04 -8.94 11.51
N THR A 72 -10.61 -7.74 11.40
CA THR A 72 -11.79 -7.47 10.58
C THR A 72 -11.40 -6.57 9.39
N PRO A 73 -12.28 -6.39 8.40
CA PRO A 73 -12.05 -5.43 7.32
C PRO A 73 -11.85 -3.99 7.82
N GLU A 74 -12.49 -3.60 8.93
CA GLU A 74 -12.29 -2.28 9.55
C GLU A 74 -10.85 -2.11 10.04
N VAL A 75 -10.24 -3.15 10.61
CA VAL A 75 -8.83 -3.13 11.00
C VAL A 75 -7.92 -2.94 9.77
N LEU A 76 -8.24 -3.57 8.63
CA LEU A 76 -7.49 -3.35 7.39
C LEU A 76 -7.61 -1.91 6.88
N ALA A 77 -8.77 -1.29 7.04
CA ALA A 77 -8.98 0.12 6.71
C ALA A 77 -8.21 1.04 7.67
N ASP A 78 -8.18 0.73 8.97
CA ASP A 78 -7.39 1.46 9.97
C ASP A 78 -5.88 1.34 9.68
N ASP A 79 -5.41 0.16 9.26
CA ASP A 79 -4.02 -0.05 8.83
C ASP A 79 -3.67 0.83 7.63
N LEU A 80 -4.59 1.00 6.68
CA LEU A 80 -4.43 1.90 5.53
C LEU A 80 -4.36 3.37 5.95
N VAL A 81 -5.17 3.79 6.92
CA VAL A 81 -5.09 5.14 7.51
C VAL A 81 -3.74 5.34 8.21
N ALA A 82 -3.30 4.37 9.01
CA ALA A 82 -2.00 4.42 9.67
C ALA A 82 -0.83 4.49 8.66
N LEU A 83 -0.96 3.84 7.51
CA LEU A 83 0.00 3.94 6.41
C LEU A 83 0.03 5.34 5.80
N LEU A 84 -1.13 5.97 5.58
CA LEU A 84 -1.19 7.36 5.11
C LEU A 84 -0.49 8.31 6.08
N ASP A 85 -0.74 8.15 7.38
CA ASP A 85 -0.09 8.94 8.44
C ASP A 85 1.44 8.75 8.43
N ALA A 86 1.90 7.49 8.35
CA ALA A 86 3.32 7.15 8.31
C ALA A 86 4.04 7.72 7.07
N LEU A 87 3.33 7.83 5.94
CA LEU A 87 3.84 8.43 4.71
C LEU A 87 3.70 9.97 4.67
N GLY A 88 3.09 10.58 5.69
CA GLY A 88 2.82 12.02 5.76
C GLY A 88 1.80 12.50 4.72
N LEU A 89 0.85 11.64 4.34
CA LEU A 89 -0.13 11.90 3.29
C LEU A 89 -1.49 12.26 3.91
N ALA A 90 -1.87 13.55 3.83
CA ALA A 90 -3.19 13.99 4.29
C ALA A 90 -4.36 13.46 3.44
N ARG A 91 -4.09 13.07 2.18
CA ARG A 91 -5.08 12.51 1.25
C ARG A 91 -4.39 11.74 0.14
N ALA A 92 -5.10 10.76 -0.42
CA ALA A 92 -4.70 10.04 -1.63
C ALA A 92 -5.92 9.60 -2.44
N HIS A 93 -5.71 9.30 -3.72
CA HIS A 93 -6.65 8.48 -4.48
C HIS A 93 -6.43 7.01 -4.11
N LEU A 94 -7.50 6.22 -4.12
CA LEU A 94 -7.44 4.78 -3.88
C LEU A 94 -7.90 4.04 -5.14
N LEU A 95 -7.22 2.95 -5.47
CA LEU A 95 -7.65 1.95 -6.42
C LEU A 95 -7.55 0.58 -5.75
N GLY A 96 -8.70 -0.04 -5.55
CA GLY A 96 -8.84 -1.38 -5.00
C GLY A 96 -9.14 -2.43 -6.06
N THR A 97 -8.74 -3.67 -5.82
CA THR A 97 -9.15 -4.82 -6.64
C THR A 97 -9.82 -5.88 -5.78
N SER A 98 -11.01 -6.34 -6.16
CA SER A 98 -11.71 -7.44 -5.48
C SER A 98 -11.88 -7.14 -3.98
N PHE A 99 -11.31 -7.97 -3.09
CA PHE A 99 -11.31 -7.76 -1.64
C PHE A 99 -10.75 -6.40 -1.20
N GLY A 100 -9.84 -5.81 -1.97
CA GLY A 100 -9.28 -4.50 -1.68
C GLY A 100 -10.11 -3.31 -2.17
N GLY A 101 -11.27 -3.53 -2.80
CA GLY A 101 -12.13 -2.51 -3.40
C GLY A 101 -13.52 -2.39 -2.78
#